data_AF-A0A9D8YR47-F1
#
_entry.id   AF-A0A9D8YR47-F1
#
_cell.length_a   1.000
_cell.length_b   1.000
_cell.length_c   1.000
_cell.angle_alpha   90.00
_cell.angle_beta   90.00
_cell.angle_gamma   90.00
#
_symmetry.space_group_name_H-M   'P 1'
#
loop_
_entity.id
_entity.type
_entity.pdbx_description
1 polymer ?
#
loop_
_entity_poly.entity_id
_entity_poly.type
_entity_poly.pdbx_seq_one_letter_code
_entity_poly.pdbx_strand_id
1 'polypeptide(L)'
;MELEDVKKGQVVMVNYLNLDTPRPTFEKHNVLGTGVVAGIDKEAKNLNIKVLFENGELDWGNAIDVSLINSDPEANKLRKKKVAKIVSKIDELFDGVWRVTNQ
;
A
#
# COMPACT_ATOMS: atom_id res chain seq x y z
N MET A 1 14.82 10.04 -5.60
CA MET A 1 14.04 9.73 -4.39
C MET A 1 14.66 8.48 -3.84
N GLU A 2 15.25 8.56 -2.66
CA GLU A 2 15.81 7.37 -2.05
C GLU A 2 14.65 6.51 -1.53
N LEU A 3 14.83 5.19 -1.46
CA LEU A 3 13.77 4.29 -0.98
C LEU A 3 13.24 4.74 0.38
N GLU A 4 14.11 5.30 1.23
CA GLU A 4 13.81 5.82 2.57
C GLU A 4 12.80 6.98 2.61
N ASP A 5 12.50 7.62 1.47
CA ASP A 5 11.62 8.80 1.40
C ASP A 5 10.12 8.49 1.31
N VAL A 6 9.73 7.21 1.17
CA VAL A 6 8.31 6.84 1.03
C VAL A 6 7.56 7.05 2.34
N LYS A 7 6.43 7.75 2.28
CA LYS A 7 5.61 8.18 3.42
C LYS A 7 4.14 7.82 3.21
N LYS A 8 3.46 7.45 4.31
CA LYS A 8 2.02 7.20 4.29
C LYS A 8 1.24 8.40 3.75
N GLY A 9 0.27 8.13 2.87
CA GLY A 9 -0.56 9.14 2.22
C GLY A 9 -0.03 9.66 0.88
N GLN A 10 1.20 9.30 0.50
CA GLN A 10 1.72 9.56 -0.85
C GLN A 10 0.96 8.75 -1.90
N VAL A 11 0.83 9.33 -3.10
CA VAL A 11 0.27 8.63 -4.27
C VAL A 11 1.40 8.06 -5.08
N VAL A 12 1.32 6.77 -5.36
CA VAL A 12 2.33 6.01 -6.09
C VAL A 12 1.69 5.21 -7.21
N MET A 13 2.49 4.88 -8.22
CA MET A 13 2.14 3.92 -9.28
C MET A 13 3.08 2.74 -9.19
N VAL A 14 2.55 1.53 -9.31
CA VAL A 14 3.37 0.32 -9.40
C VAL A 14 3.96 0.22 -10.80
N ASN A 15 5.27 0.05 -10.88
CA ASN A 15 6.00 -0.13 -12.12
C ASN A 15 5.96 -1.59 -12.57
N TYR A 16 6.57 -1.89 -13.71
CA TYR A 16 6.83 -3.26 -14.10
C TYR A 16 7.70 -3.97 -13.05
N LEU A 17 7.27 -5.16 -12.64
CA LEU A 17 7.93 -5.91 -11.58
C LEU A 17 9.10 -6.68 -12.15
N ASN A 18 10.28 -6.51 -11.54
CA ASN A 18 11.41 -7.40 -11.78
C ASN A 18 11.29 -8.61 -10.86
N LEU A 19 10.87 -9.75 -11.44
CA LEU A 19 10.67 -11.01 -10.72
C LEU A 19 11.94 -11.86 -10.62
N ASP A 20 13.04 -11.44 -11.26
CA ASP A 20 14.31 -12.17 -11.24
C ASP A 20 15.05 -11.97 -9.90
N THR A 21 14.71 -10.92 -9.15
CA THR A 21 15.26 -10.66 -7.82
C THR A 21 14.28 -11.13 -6.74
N PRO A 22 14.62 -12.11 -5.89
CA PRO A 22 13.72 -12.60 -4.87
C PRO A 22 13.51 -11.54 -3.78
N ARG A 23 12.36 -10.87 -3.84
CA ARG A 23 11.88 -9.90 -2.84
C ARG A 23 10.35 -9.88 -2.80
N PRO A 24 9.74 -9.41 -1.70
CA PRO A 24 8.33 -9.09 -1.69
C PRO A 24 8.01 -8.10 -2.81
N THR A 25 7.01 -8.39 -3.62
CA THR A 25 6.59 -7.54 -4.74
C THR A 25 5.07 -7.58 -4.82
N PHE A 26 4.50 -6.60 -5.52
CA PHE A 26 3.05 -6.48 -5.68
C PHE A 26 2.48 -7.62 -6.52
N GLU A 27 1.18 -7.85 -6.41
CA GLU A 27 0.45 -8.73 -7.30
C GLU A 27 0.50 -8.22 -8.74
N LYS A 28 0.59 -9.15 -9.71
CA LYS A 28 0.80 -8.81 -11.13
C LYS A 28 -0.31 -7.93 -11.71
N HIS A 29 -1.55 -8.07 -11.24
CA HIS A 29 -2.68 -7.26 -11.72
C HIS A 29 -2.66 -5.83 -11.18
N ASN A 30 -1.85 -5.54 -10.15
CA ASN A 30 -1.66 -4.19 -9.62
C ASN A 30 -0.56 -3.42 -10.36
N VAL A 31 0.12 -4.03 -11.34
CA VAL A 31 1.10 -3.36 -12.20
C VAL A 31 0.44 -2.22 -12.99
N LEU A 32 1.11 -1.07 -13.04
CA LEU A 32 0.58 0.21 -13.54
C LEU A 32 -0.62 0.75 -12.74
N GLY A 33 -1.01 0.06 -11.67
CA GLY A 33 -2.03 0.51 -10.74
C GLY A 33 -1.56 1.72 -9.95
N THR A 34 -2.43 2.71 -9.82
CA THR A 34 -2.22 3.87 -8.94
C THR A 34 -2.88 3.60 -7.59
N GLY A 35 -2.20 3.99 -6.52
CA GLY A 35 -2.72 3.83 -5.17
C GLY A 35 -2.08 4.77 -4.18
N VAL A 36 -2.55 4.69 -2.94
CA VAL A 36 -2.07 5.51 -1.82
C VAL A 36 -1.34 4.64 -0.82
N VAL A 37 -0.15 5.07 -0.40
CA VAL A 37 0.63 4.36 0.63
C VAL A 37 -0.13 4.35 1.96
N ALA A 38 -0.58 3.17 2.37
CA ALA A 38 -1.32 2.90 3.60
C ALA A 38 -0.41 2.45 4.75
N GLY A 39 0.62 1.68 4.42
CA GLY A 39 1.51 1.00 5.37
C GLY A 39 2.97 1.11 4.94
N ILE A 40 3.86 1.05 5.93
CA ILE A 40 5.31 0.97 5.72
C ILE A 40 5.81 -0.01 6.76
N ASP A 41 6.50 -1.05 6.30
CA ASP A 41 7.22 -1.96 7.16
C ASP A 41 8.67 -1.47 7.27
N LYS A 42 9.02 -0.98 8.47
CA LYS A 42 10.35 -0.44 8.77
C LYS A 42 11.31 -1.51 9.32
N GLU A 43 10.81 -2.69 9.66
CA GLU A 43 11.60 -3.78 10.24
C GLU A 43 12.16 -4.70 9.15
N ALA A 44 11.56 -4.69 7.96
CA ALA A 44 12.07 -5.42 6.82
C ALA A 44 13.43 -4.90 6.35
N LYS A 45 14.33 -5.84 5.98
CA LYS A 45 15.65 -5.53 5.39
C LYS A 45 15.55 -4.67 4.12
N ASN A 46 14.43 -4.78 3.42
CA ASN A 46 14.09 -3.93 2.30
C ASN A 46 12.83 -3.13 2.67
N LEU A 47 12.74 -1.86 2.27
CA LEU A 47 11.56 -1.06 2.57
C LEU A 47 10.33 -1.60 1.82
N ASN A 48 9.44 -2.26 2.56
CA ASN A 48 8.17 -2.73 2.03
C ASN A 48 7.06 -1.74 2.39
N ILE A 49 6.13 -1.54 1.46
CA ILE A 49 5.03 -0.61 1.61
C ILE A 49 3.71 -1.32 1.30
N LYS A 50 2.66 -0.94 2.02
CA LYS A 50 1.29 -1.35 1.75
C LYS A 50 0.60 -0.24 0.97
N VAL A 51 -0.04 -0.56 -0.14
CA VAL A 51 -0.73 0.40 -1.01
C VAL A 51 -2.22 0.05 -1.04
N LEU A 52 -3.07 1.07 -0.88
CA LEU A 52 -4.50 0.99 -1.15
C LEU A 52 -4.74 1.46 -2.59
N PHE A 53 -5.18 0.56 -3.45
CA PHE A 53 -5.45 0.84 -4.86
C PHE A 53 -6.87 1.38 -5.06
N GLU A 54 -7.10 1.97 -6.23
CA GLU A 54 -8.41 2.56 -6.59
C GLU A 54 -9.54 1.53 -6.63
N ASN A 55 -9.23 0.27 -6.92
CA ASN A 55 -10.17 -0.86 -6.87
C ASN A 55 -10.53 -1.28 -5.43
N GLY A 56 -9.96 -0.64 -4.40
CA GLY A 56 -10.18 -0.96 -2.99
C GLY A 56 -9.27 -2.06 -2.44
N GLU A 57 -8.38 -2.62 -3.26
CA GLU A 57 -7.45 -3.66 -2.87
C GLU A 57 -6.30 -3.09 -2.03
N LEU A 58 -5.85 -3.89 -1.06
CA LEU A 58 -4.71 -3.61 -0.21
C LEU A 58 -3.62 -4.64 -0.47
N ASP A 59 -2.50 -4.19 -1.03
CA ASP A 59 -1.42 -5.07 -1.42
C ASP A 59 -0.07 -4.56 -0.91
N TRP A 60 0.87 -5.47 -0.69
CA TRP A 60 2.21 -5.21 -0.18
C TRP A 60 3.25 -5.43 -1.28
N GLY A 61 4.22 -4.54 -1.35
CA GLY A 61 5.35 -4.72 -2.25
C GLY A 61 6.54 -3.87 -1.83
N ASN A 62 7.63 -4.03 -2.55
CA ASN A 62 8.83 -3.26 -2.30
C ASN A 62 8.68 -1.82 -2.81
N ALA A 63 9.19 -0.84 -2.05
CA ALA A 63 9.16 0.55 -2.45
C ALA A 63 9.95 0.84 -3.76
N ILE A 64 10.87 -0.04 -4.17
CA ILE A 64 11.60 0.09 -5.43
C ILE A 64 10.73 -0.18 -6.66
N ASP A 65 9.64 -0.93 -6.48
CA ASP A 65 8.73 -1.29 -7.54
C ASP A 65 7.71 -0.18 -7.81
N VAL A 66 7.82 0.99 -7.15
CA VAL A 66 6.88 2.09 -7.33
C VAL A 66 7.54 3.39 -7.74
N SER A 67 6.78 4.22 -8.44
CA SER A 67 7.13 5.61 -8.72
C SER A 67 6.17 6.55 -7.99
N LEU A 68 6.72 7.60 -7.39
CA LEU A 68 5.92 8.64 -6.77
C LEU A 68 5.22 9.47 -7.84
N ILE A 69 3.89 9.59 -7.73
CA ILE A 69 3.08 10.49 -8.56
C ILE A 69 2.85 11.83 -7.84
N ASN A 70 2.51 11.79 -6.55
CA ASN A 70 2.15 12.99 -5.79
C ASN A 70 2.54 12.86 -4.31
N SER A 71 3.23 13.89 -3.79
CA SER A 71 3.61 13.98 -2.38
C SER A 71 3.44 15.40 -1.81
N ASP A 72 2.29 16.03 -2.00
CA ASP A 72 1.97 17.24 -1.24
C ASP A 72 1.77 16.91 0.27
N PRO A 73 2.47 17.58 1.21
CA PRO A 73 2.40 17.25 2.63
C PRO A 73 1.01 17.35 3.26
N GLU A 74 0.22 18.38 2.92
CA GLU A 74 -1.11 18.58 3.49
C GLU A 74 -2.12 17.60 2.89
N ALA A 75 -2.05 17.35 1.58
CA ALA A 75 -2.82 16.31 0.93
C ALA A 75 -2.47 14.91 1.45
N ASN A 76 -1.18 14.62 1.71
CA ASN A 76 -0.73 13.36 2.29
C ASN A 76 -1.31 13.15 3.69
N LYS A 77 -1.34 14.19 4.54
CA LYS A 77 -1.99 14.10 5.87
C LYS A 77 -3.47 13.75 5.74
N LEU A 78 -4.19 14.37 4.81
CA LEU A 78 -5.61 14.11 4.57
C LEU A 78 -5.83 12.69 4.03
N ARG A 79 -5.06 12.29 3.01
CA ARG A 79 -5.10 10.94 2.42
C ARG A 79 -4.80 9.87 3.47
N LYS A 80 -3.74 10.04 4.26
CA LYS A 80 -3.39 9.13 5.36
C LYS A 80 -4.55 8.91 6.32
N LYS A 81 -5.25 9.97 6.75
CA LYS A 81 -6.42 9.86 7.64
C LYS A 81 -7.57 9.09 6.98
N LYS A 82 -7.87 9.38 5.71
CA LYS A 82 -8.93 8.69 4.95
C LYS A 82 -8.62 7.21 4.77
N VAL A 83 -7.39 6.89 4.34
CA VAL A 83 -6.91 5.52 4.15
C VAL A 83 -6.98 4.74 5.46
N ALA A 84 -6.52 5.30 6.58
CA ALA A 84 -6.61 4.65 7.89
C ALA A 84 -8.06 4.31 8.27
N LYS A 85 -9.01 5.22 8.01
CA LYS A 85 -10.43 4.97 8.24
C LYS A 85 -11.00 3.87 7.34
N ILE A 86 -10.55 3.78 6.09
CA ILE A 86 -10.97 2.73 5.16
C ILE A 86 -10.44 1.37 5.64
N VAL A 87 -9.14 1.28 5.95
CA VAL A 87 -8.52 0.05 6.46
C VAL A 87 -9.23 -0.44 7.72
N SER A 88 -9.46 0.44 8.70
CA SER A 88 -10.19 0.10 9.92
C SER A 88 -11.58 -0.48 9.66
N LYS A 89 -12.31 0.08 8.68
CA LYS A 89 -13.64 -0.44 8.31
C LYS A 89 -13.57 -1.79 7.62
N ILE A 90 -12.54 -2.03 6.81
CA ILE A 90 -12.30 -3.34 6.18
C ILE A 90 -12.05 -4.38 7.26
N ASP A 91 -11.21 -4.06 8.25
CA ASP A 91 -10.91 -4.96 9.36
C ASP A 91 -12.18 -5.24 10.20
N GLU A 92 -12.97 -4.22 10.53
CA GLU A 92 -14.27 -4.39 11.23
C GLU A 92 -15.25 -5.29 10.47
N LEU A 93 -15.34 -5.12 9.14
CA LEU A 93 -16.20 -5.96 8.30
C LEU A 93 -15.69 -7.41 8.25
N PHE A 94 -14.37 -7.59 8.13
CA PHE A 94 -13.75 -8.90 8.13
C PHE A 94 -14.00 -9.64 9.45
N ASP A 95 -13.81 -8.98 10.59
CA ASP A 95 -14.11 -9.53 11.91
C ASP A 95 -15.58 -9.93 12.04
N GLY A 96 -16.48 -9.12 11.49
CA GLY A 96 -17.92 -9.41 11.43
C GLY A 96 -18.21 -10.71 10.67
N VAL A 97 -17.65 -10.86 9.47
CA VAL A 97 -17.81 -12.08 8.64
C VAL A 97 -17.18 -13.28 9.35
N TRP A 98 -15.95 -13.15 9.83
CA TRP A 98 -15.20 -14.21 10.51
C TRP A 98 -15.93 -14.78 11.72
N ARG A 99 -16.57 -13.90 12.51
CA ARG A 99 -17.37 -14.31 13.68
C ARG A 99 -18.61 -15.13 13.30
N VAL A 100 -19.24 -14.84 12.16
CA VAL A 100 -20.43 -15.58 11.70
C VAL A 100 -20.03 -16.93 11.13
N THR A 101 -18.88 -17.03 10.46
CA THR A 101 -18.44 -18.27 9.80
C THR A 101 -17.79 -19.31 10.71
N ASN A 102 -17.34 -18.91 11.91
CA ASN A 102 -16.75 -19.82 12.90
C ASN A 102 -17.73 -20.22 14.02
N GLN A 103 -19.04 -20.06 13.80
CA GLN A 103 -20.11 -20.63 14.60
C GLN A 103 -20.64 -21.90 13.92
#